data_AF-A0A0N4THU7-F1
#
_entry.id   AF-A0A0N4THU7-F1
#
_cell.length_a   1.000
_cell.length_b   1.000
_cell.length_c   1.000
_cell.angle_alpha   90.00
_cell.angle_beta   90.00
_cell.angle_gamma   90.00
#
_symmetry.space_group_name_H-M   'P 1'
#
loop_
_entity.id
_entity.type
_entity.pdbx_description
1 polymer ?
#
loop_
_entity_poly.entity_id
_entity_poly.type
_entity_poly.pdbx_seq_one_letter_code
_entity_poly.pdbx_strand_id
1 'polypeptide(L)'
;SQIIAGLSRWEAIQIALLSGGDYTNGLEGVGVVAALELISEFATTSRQVDAEPSQQAFENLKRISAWLNRHDNWEDLPSSSGYSSEQDVKKTKFVENTRRLKLRRLIEKNNVTETLETFPSHDVFNAYAKPLVDSSTEKPRWRNIDMDELESFVWQKLGWDKKQLEKVVIKRKKKYFLTDFFFFFCDVILYII
;
A
#
# COMPACT_ATOMS: atom_id res chain seq x y z
N SER A 1 16.22 -6.11 6.99
CA SER A 1 14.85 -5.93 6.47
C SER A 1 14.54 -7.06 5.51
N GLN A 2 13.68 -8.00 5.91
CA GLN A 2 13.32 -9.15 5.08
C GLN A 2 12.47 -8.70 3.90
N ILE A 3 13.03 -8.84 2.70
CA ILE A 3 12.37 -8.61 1.42
C ILE A 3 12.04 -10.01 0.88
N ILE A 4 10.78 -10.47 1.01
CA ILE A 4 10.37 -11.79 0.50
C ILE A 4 9.97 -11.70 -1.00
N ALA A 5 9.85 -10.49 -1.58
CA ALA A 5 9.39 -10.29 -2.96
C ALA A 5 10.21 -9.29 -3.81
N GLY A 6 11.35 -8.79 -3.35
CA GLY A 6 12.19 -7.81 -4.07
C GLY A 6 11.62 -6.37 -4.14
N LEU A 7 10.38 -6.15 -3.71
CA LEU A 7 9.63 -4.92 -3.90
C LEU A 7 10.07 -3.78 -2.97
N SER A 8 10.30 -2.60 -3.56
CA SER A 8 10.44 -1.35 -2.81
C SER A 8 9.09 -0.88 -2.25
N ARG A 9 9.13 -0.05 -1.21
CA ARG A 9 7.93 0.59 -0.64
C ARG A 9 7.12 1.30 -1.72
N TRP A 10 7.78 1.94 -2.67
CA TRP A 10 7.13 2.74 -3.71
C TRP A 10 6.45 1.86 -4.77
N GLU A 11 7.01 0.70 -5.09
CA GLU A 11 6.33 -0.29 -5.93
C GLU A 11 5.13 -0.89 -5.20
N ALA A 12 5.25 -1.18 -3.91
CA ALA A 12 4.13 -1.68 -3.10
C ALA A 12 2.95 -0.70 -3.05
N ILE A 13 3.22 0.60 -2.91
CA ILE A 13 2.19 1.65 -2.94
C ILE A 13 1.52 1.72 -4.31
N GLN A 14 2.30 1.67 -5.39
CA GLN A 14 1.73 1.65 -6.75
C GLN A 14 0.85 0.42 -6.98
N ILE A 15 1.28 -0.75 -6.49
CA ILE A 15 0.46 -1.97 -6.54
C ILE A 15 -0.84 -1.76 -5.78
N ALA A 16 -0.80 -1.25 -4.54
CA ALA A 16 -2.01 -1.00 -3.75
C ALA A 16 -2.97 -0.03 -4.45
N LEU A 17 -2.47 1.02 -5.12
CA LEU A 17 -3.31 1.94 -5.89
C LEU A 17 -3.93 1.29 -7.13
N LEU A 18 -3.24 0.35 -7.77
CA LEU A 18 -3.71 -0.33 -8.98
C LEU A 18 -4.60 -1.53 -8.68
N SER A 19 -4.27 -2.36 -7.70
CA SER A 19 -4.97 -3.61 -7.38
C SER A 19 -5.92 -3.53 -6.18
N GLY A 20 -5.90 -2.41 -5.47
CA GLY A 20 -6.68 -2.20 -4.25
C GLY A 20 -5.90 -2.51 -2.96
N GLY A 21 -6.33 -1.85 -1.89
CA GLY A 21 -5.84 -1.96 -0.52
C GLY A 21 -6.80 -1.27 0.45
N ASP A 22 -6.42 -1.08 1.71
CA ASP A 22 -7.34 -0.54 2.72
C ASP A 22 -7.84 0.89 2.43
N TYR A 23 -7.07 1.68 1.66
CA TYR A 23 -7.42 3.07 1.33
C TYR A 23 -7.99 3.25 -0.10
N THR A 24 -8.12 2.19 -0.89
CA THR A 24 -8.64 2.27 -2.27
C THR A 24 -9.08 0.92 -2.79
N ASN A 25 -10.16 0.87 -3.56
CA ASN A 25 -10.60 -0.36 -4.22
C ASN A 25 -9.69 -0.74 -5.42
N GLY A 26 -8.86 0.19 -5.90
CA GLY A 26 -8.04 -0.01 -7.08
C GLY A 26 -8.85 -0.07 -8.38
N LEU A 27 -8.24 -0.62 -9.43
CA LEU A 27 -8.87 -0.89 -10.71
C LEU A 27 -9.42 -2.33 -10.73
N GLU A 28 -10.70 -2.48 -11.03
CA GLU A 28 -11.36 -3.77 -11.06
C GLU A 28 -10.73 -4.70 -12.12
N GLY A 29 -10.46 -5.94 -11.73
CA GLY A 29 -9.77 -6.92 -12.56
C GLY A 29 -8.25 -6.78 -12.63
N VAL A 30 -7.65 -5.77 -11.99
CA VAL A 30 -6.20 -5.63 -11.87
C VAL A 30 -5.74 -6.29 -10.58
N GLY A 31 -5.12 -7.48 -10.69
CA GLY A 31 -4.43 -8.11 -9.56
C GLY A 31 -2.97 -7.65 -9.42
N VAL A 32 -2.27 -8.17 -8.40
CA VAL A 32 -0.85 -7.85 -8.13
C VAL A 32 0.04 -8.08 -9.35
N VAL A 33 -0.19 -9.15 -10.12
CA VAL A 33 0.61 -9.46 -11.32
C VAL A 33 0.36 -8.42 -12.43
N ALA A 34 -0.91 -8.11 -12.72
CA ALA A 34 -1.25 -7.10 -13.72
C ALA A 34 -0.77 -5.69 -13.31
N ALA A 35 -0.84 -5.36 -12.02
CA ALA A 35 -0.28 -4.13 -11.47
C ALA A 35 1.24 -4.06 -11.68
N LEU A 36 1.97 -5.14 -11.42
CA LEU A 36 3.42 -5.24 -11.66
C LEU A 36 3.78 -5.12 -13.15
N GLU A 37 2.99 -5.75 -14.02
CA GLU A 37 3.15 -5.59 -15.47
C GLU A 37 2.99 -4.13 -15.88
N LEU A 38 1.95 -3.44 -15.39
CA LEU A 38 1.77 -2.00 -15.65
C LEU A 38 2.94 -1.18 -15.11
N ILE A 39 3.34 -1.38 -13.86
CA ILE A 39 4.44 -0.63 -13.26
C ILE A 39 5.73 -0.80 -14.08
N SER A 40 6.07 -2.03 -14.46
CA SER A 40 7.28 -2.33 -15.25
C SER A 40 7.22 -1.79 -16.68
N GLU A 41 6.04 -1.77 -17.31
CA GLU A 41 5.85 -1.24 -18.66
C GLU A 41 6.01 0.28 -18.74
N PHE A 42 5.70 1.01 -17.65
CA PHE A 42 5.77 2.48 -17.59
C PHE A 42 6.95 3.01 -16.77
N ALA A 43 7.70 2.13 -16.11
CA ALA A 43 8.91 2.48 -15.37
C ALA A 43 9.91 3.19 -16.29
N THR A 44 10.15 4.48 -16.04
CA THR A 44 11.16 5.22 -16.79
C THR A 44 12.56 4.79 -16.39
N THR A 45 13.36 4.38 -17.37
CA THR A 45 14.83 4.33 -17.26
C THR A 45 15.45 5.74 -17.25
N SER A 46 14.77 6.73 -16.67
CA SER A 46 15.31 8.09 -16.57
C SER A 46 16.44 8.05 -15.56
N ARG A 47 17.68 8.05 -16.06
CA ARG A 47 18.95 8.16 -15.33
C ARG A 47 19.11 9.53 -14.63
N GLN A 48 18.04 10.09 -14.09
CA GLN A 48 18.13 11.26 -13.21
C GLN A 48 18.40 10.72 -11.80
N VAL A 49 19.65 10.83 -11.38
CA VAL A 49 20.17 10.29 -10.12
C VAL A 49 19.57 11.01 -8.89
N ASP A 50 18.90 12.15 -9.08
CA ASP A 50 18.48 13.05 -8.00
C ASP A 50 16.96 13.13 -7.79
N ALA A 51 16.15 12.33 -8.50
CA ALA A 51 14.70 12.37 -8.35
C ALA A 51 14.24 11.53 -7.13
N GLU A 52 13.47 12.15 -6.23
CA GLU A 52 12.88 11.48 -5.08
C GLU A 52 12.05 10.25 -5.52
N PRO A 53 12.33 9.04 -4.99
CA PRO A 53 11.66 7.81 -5.42
C PRO A 53 10.12 7.85 -5.27
N SER A 54 9.64 8.62 -4.28
CA SER A 54 8.21 8.87 -4.06
C SER A 54 7.56 9.62 -5.22
N GLN A 55 8.24 10.64 -5.75
CA GLN A 55 7.75 11.44 -6.88
C GLN A 55 7.77 10.62 -8.16
N GLN A 56 8.82 9.82 -8.37
CA GLN A 56 8.92 8.94 -9.53
C GLN A 56 7.79 7.92 -9.56
N ALA A 57 7.45 7.34 -8.41
CA ALA A 57 6.35 6.38 -8.31
C ALA A 57 4.98 7.00 -8.59
N PHE A 58 4.71 8.21 -8.06
CA PHE A 58 3.44 8.88 -8.34
C PHE A 58 3.36 9.35 -9.80
N GLU A 59 4.47 9.80 -10.38
CA GLU A 59 4.54 10.17 -11.79
C GLU A 59 4.30 8.96 -12.71
N ASN A 60 4.78 7.77 -12.33
CA ASN A 60 4.49 6.54 -13.05
C ASN A 60 2.98 6.23 -13.09
N LEU A 61 2.28 6.39 -11.96
CA LEU A 61 0.83 6.22 -11.89
C LEU A 61 0.09 7.25 -12.75
N LYS A 62 0.55 8.51 -12.79
CA LYS A 62 -0.01 9.53 -13.69
C LYS A 62 0.16 9.16 -15.16
N ARG A 63 1.28 8.57 -15.55
CA ARG A 63 1.49 8.09 -16.92
C ARG A 63 0.54 6.95 -17.28
N ILE A 64 0.33 6.01 -16.36
CA ILE A 64 -0.64 4.93 -16.53
C ILE A 64 -2.06 5.52 -16.69
N SER A 65 -2.46 6.46 -15.84
CA SER A 65 -3.74 7.17 -15.97
C SER A 65 -3.87 7.90 -17.30
N ALA A 66 -2.86 8.68 -17.68
CA ALA A 66 -2.86 9.40 -18.94
C ALA A 66 -2.86 8.47 -20.16
N TRP A 67 -2.32 7.25 -20.02
CA TRP A 67 -2.43 6.22 -21.04
C TRP A 67 -3.85 5.64 -21.09
N LEU A 68 -4.47 5.31 -19.95
CA LEU A 68 -5.84 4.79 -19.88
C LEU A 68 -6.86 5.77 -20.46
N ASN A 69 -6.77 7.05 -20.08
CA ASN A 69 -7.72 8.09 -20.48
C ASN A 69 -7.48 8.66 -21.89
N ARG A 70 -6.52 8.12 -22.65
CA ARG A 70 -6.26 8.55 -24.02
C ARG A 70 -7.09 7.76 -25.02
N HIS A 71 -7.86 8.48 -25.82
CA HIS A 71 -8.64 7.97 -26.95
C HIS A 71 -7.96 8.24 -28.31
N ASP A 72 -6.66 7.93 -28.47
CA ASP A 72 -5.81 8.18 -29.66
C ASP A 72 -5.27 9.62 -29.86
N ASN A 73 -4.16 9.97 -29.19
CA ASN A 73 -3.01 10.73 -29.73
C ASN A 73 -2.00 11.06 -28.61
N TRP A 74 -0.79 10.49 -28.68
CA TRP A 74 0.26 10.59 -27.64
C TRP A 74 1.28 11.72 -27.89
N GLU A 75 1.09 12.62 -28.85
CA GLU A 75 2.20 13.47 -29.31
C GLU A 75 2.66 14.59 -28.36
N ASP A 76 1.90 14.99 -27.34
CA ASP A 76 2.26 16.17 -26.54
C ASP A 76 2.21 15.93 -25.01
N LEU A 77 3.25 15.32 -24.43
CA LEU A 77 3.67 15.69 -23.08
C LEU A 77 5.03 16.40 -23.15
N PRO A 78 5.18 17.58 -22.51
CA PRO A 78 6.44 18.29 -22.50
C PRO A 78 7.44 17.48 -21.67
N SER A 79 8.39 16.86 -22.36
CA SER A 79 9.70 16.54 -21.79
C SER A 79 10.26 17.84 -21.21
N SER A 80 10.44 17.86 -19.90
CA SER A 80 10.93 19.02 -19.16
C SER A 80 12.22 19.60 -19.79
N SER A 81 12.16 20.91 -20.05
CA SER A 81 13.23 21.89 -20.31
C SER A 81 14.16 21.70 -21.54
N GLY A 82 13.80 22.38 -22.63
CA GLY A 82 14.57 23.52 -23.17
C GLY A 82 15.89 23.24 -23.91
N TYR A 83 15.84 23.13 -25.24
CA TYR A 83 16.60 23.96 -26.19
C TYR A 83 16.12 23.66 -27.62
N SER A 84 15.76 24.69 -28.38
CA SER A 84 15.38 24.55 -29.79
C SER A 84 16.62 24.24 -30.64
N SER A 85 16.53 23.18 -31.44
CA SER A 85 17.27 23.08 -32.68
C SER A 85 16.49 22.19 -33.64
N GLU A 86 15.98 22.82 -34.70
CA GLU A 86 15.31 22.20 -35.85
C GLU A 86 16.23 21.21 -36.55
N GLN A 87 16.22 19.92 -36.19
CA GLN A 87 16.67 18.85 -37.09
C GLN A 87 15.87 17.56 -36.84
N ASP A 88 14.99 17.25 -37.80
CA ASP A 88 14.63 15.90 -38.27
C ASP A 88 14.24 14.86 -37.19
N VAL A 89 13.19 15.14 -36.41
CA VAL A 89 12.54 14.11 -35.58
C VAL A 89 11.59 13.31 -36.46
N LYS A 90 12.07 12.18 -36.99
CA LYS A 90 11.21 11.13 -37.55
C LYS A 90 10.17 10.76 -36.48
N LYS A 91 8.90 11.15 -36.70
CA LYS A 91 7.74 10.69 -35.92
C LYS A 91 7.68 9.16 -36.00
N THR A 92 8.30 8.49 -35.04
CA THR A 92 8.16 7.05 -34.86
C THR A 92 6.73 6.81 -34.40
N LYS A 93 5.89 6.27 -35.28
CA LYS A 93 4.55 5.79 -34.93
C LYS A 93 4.67 4.89 -33.71
N PHE A 94 4.13 5.32 -32.58
CA PHE A 94 4.08 4.52 -31.37
C PHE A 94 3.11 3.35 -31.61
N VAL A 95 3.65 2.14 -31.75
CA VAL A 95 2.84 0.92 -31.82
C VAL A 95 2.65 0.43 -30.39
N GLU A 96 1.42 0.51 -29.90
CA GLU A 96 1.05 -0.06 -28.61
C GLU A 96 1.35 -1.56 -28.60
N ASN A 97 2.09 -2.05 -27.60
CA ASN A 97 2.49 -3.44 -27.56
C ASN A 97 1.31 -4.35 -27.18
N THR A 98 1.33 -5.61 -27.63
CA THR A 98 0.24 -6.58 -27.37
C THR A 98 -0.11 -6.72 -25.88
N ARG A 99 0.86 -6.49 -24.98
CA ARG A 99 0.64 -6.54 -23.53
C ARG A 99 -0.22 -5.35 -23.06
N ARG A 100 0.12 -4.12 -23.45
CA ARG A 100 -0.64 -2.90 -23.14
C ARG A 100 -2.07 -2.99 -23.67
N LEU A 101 -2.28 -3.47 -24.91
CA LEU A 101 -3.65 -3.67 -25.42
C LEU A 101 -4.46 -4.66 -24.57
N LYS A 102 -3.85 -5.76 -24.11
CA LYS A 102 -4.54 -6.73 -23.23
C LYS A 102 -4.90 -6.13 -21.88
N LEU A 103 -3.96 -5.40 -21.27
CA LEU A 103 -4.16 -4.72 -19.99
C LEU A 103 -5.23 -3.63 -20.10
N ARG A 104 -5.20 -2.84 -21.18
CA ARG A 104 -6.22 -1.82 -21.47
C ARG A 104 -7.60 -2.43 -21.55
N ARG A 105 -7.77 -3.47 -22.39
CA ARG A 105 -9.05 -4.16 -22.54
C ARG A 105 -9.56 -4.77 -21.24
N LEU A 106 -8.66 -5.29 -20.40
CA LEU A 106 -9.01 -5.82 -19.08
C LEU A 106 -9.57 -4.71 -18.17
N ILE A 107 -8.91 -3.56 -18.14
CA ILE A 107 -9.28 -2.43 -17.28
C ILE A 107 -10.57 -1.77 -17.78
N GLU A 108 -10.64 -1.41 -19.06
CA GLU A 108 -11.80 -0.73 -19.66
C GLU A 108 -13.07 -1.59 -19.62
N LYS A 109 -12.95 -2.92 -19.65
CA LYS A 109 -14.10 -3.82 -19.56
C LYS A 109 -14.73 -3.84 -18.17
N ASN A 110 -13.92 -3.68 -17.12
CA ASN A 110 -14.35 -3.90 -15.74
C ASN A 110 -14.51 -2.61 -14.95
N ASN A 111 -14.11 -1.45 -15.49
CA ASN A 111 -14.11 -0.17 -14.78
C ASN A 111 -14.96 0.86 -15.49
N VAL A 112 -15.63 1.73 -14.71
CA VAL A 112 -16.36 2.89 -15.24
C VAL A 112 -15.40 4.04 -15.54
N THR A 113 -15.74 4.87 -16.53
CA THR A 113 -14.90 6.00 -16.99
C THR A 113 -14.54 6.96 -15.86
N GLU A 114 -15.46 7.27 -14.95
CA GLU A 114 -15.23 8.15 -13.80
C GLU A 114 -14.09 7.66 -12.89
N THR A 115 -14.01 6.34 -12.65
CA THR A 115 -12.92 5.73 -11.87
C THR A 115 -11.57 5.89 -12.58
N LEU A 116 -11.55 5.82 -13.91
CA LEU A 116 -10.33 5.96 -14.70
C LEU A 116 -9.85 7.41 -14.74
N GLU A 117 -10.76 8.37 -14.86
CA GLU A 117 -10.45 9.81 -14.87
C GLU A 117 -9.95 10.33 -13.51
N THR A 118 -10.50 9.81 -12.42
CA THR A 118 -10.13 10.21 -11.04
C THR A 118 -8.85 9.54 -10.53
N PHE A 119 -8.40 8.47 -11.20
CA PHE A 119 -7.16 7.78 -10.87
C PHE A 119 -5.93 8.55 -11.42
N PRO A 120 -4.80 8.66 -10.68
CA PRO A 120 -4.55 8.21 -9.31
C PRO A 120 -4.88 9.29 -8.25
N SER A 121 -5.45 8.88 -7.11
CA SER A 121 -5.68 9.78 -5.98
C SER A 121 -4.38 10.12 -5.24
N HIS A 122 -4.12 11.41 -5.11
CA HIS A 122 -2.96 11.92 -4.37
C HIS A 122 -3.09 11.69 -2.85
N ASP A 123 -4.30 11.77 -2.31
CA ASP A 123 -4.55 11.60 -0.88
C ASP A 123 -4.30 10.16 -0.43
N VAL A 124 -4.75 9.19 -1.23
CA VAL A 124 -4.49 7.76 -0.99
C VAL A 124 -2.98 7.48 -1.05
N PHE A 125 -2.29 8.05 -2.04
CA PHE A 125 -0.84 7.91 -2.14
C PHE A 125 -0.13 8.47 -0.89
N ASN A 126 -0.54 9.66 -0.44
CA ASN A 126 0.04 10.31 0.73
C ASN A 126 -0.27 9.58 2.04
N ALA A 127 -1.44 8.97 2.18
CA ALA A 127 -1.78 8.16 3.36
C ALA A 127 -0.76 7.03 3.58
N TYR A 128 -0.31 6.38 2.49
CA TYR A 128 0.76 5.39 2.56
C TYR A 128 2.17 5.99 2.61
N ALA A 129 2.44 7.07 1.87
CA ALA A 129 3.79 7.64 1.76
C ALA A 129 4.21 8.40 3.03
N LYS A 130 3.28 9.13 3.65
CA LYS A 130 3.50 10.01 4.79
C LYS A 130 2.44 9.75 5.87
N PRO A 131 2.42 8.55 6.47
CA PRO A 131 1.48 8.26 7.53
C PRO A 131 1.77 9.14 8.75
N LEU A 132 0.72 9.59 9.42
CA LEU A 132 0.85 10.30 10.69
C LEU A 132 1.24 9.26 11.76
N VAL A 133 2.53 9.19 12.05
CA VAL A 133 3.07 8.29 13.07
C VAL A 133 3.62 9.09 14.24
N ASP A 134 3.44 8.57 15.44
CA ASP A 134 4.15 9.08 16.60
C ASP A 134 5.66 8.79 16.42
N SER A 135 6.48 9.82 16.57
CA SER A 135 7.95 9.74 16.47
C SER A 135 8.62 9.66 17.84
N SER A 136 7.83 9.52 18.90
CA SER A 136 8.33 9.33 20.26
C SER A 136 9.32 8.18 20.34
N THR A 137 10.48 8.47 20.92
CA THR A 137 11.52 7.47 21.21
C THR A 137 11.37 6.84 22.60
N GLU A 138 10.23 7.08 23.26
CA GLU A 138 9.97 6.49 24.57
C GLU A 138 9.96 4.97 24.48
N LYS A 139 10.66 4.33 25.42
CA LYS A 139 10.68 2.86 25.48
C LYS A 139 9.34 2.37 26.03
N PRO A 140 8.67 1.41 25.37
CA PRO A 140 7.49 0.78 25.95
C PRO A 140 7.88 0.14 27.30
N ARG A 141 7.10 0.45 28.34
CA ARG A 141 7.29 -0.13 29.68
C ARG A 141 6.13 -1.07 29.96
N TRP A 142 6.47 -2.32 30.19
CA TRP A 142 5.51 -3.33 30.63
C TRP A 142 5.46 -3.31 32.16
N ARG A 143 4.25 -3.21 32.73
CA ARG A 143 4.03 -3.29 34.17
C ARG A 143 3.63 -4.71 34.57
N ASN A 144 3.93 -5.08 35.81
CA ASN A 144 3.33 -6.26 36.42
C ASN A 144 1.82 -6.03 36.54
N ILE A 145 1.05 -7.05 36.21
CA ILE A 145 -0.40 -7.01 36.27
C ILE A 145 -0.83 -7.14 37.73
N ASP A 146 -1.63 -6.18 38.19
CA ASP A 146 -2.35 -6.30 39.46
C ASP A 146 -3.51 -7.29 39.27
N MET A 147 -3.45 -8.40 39.99
CA MET A 147 -4.46 -9.47 39.87
C MET A 147 -5.80 -9.07 40.48
N ASP A 148 -5.80 -8.26 41.54
CA ASP A 148 -7.02 -7.86 42.25
C ASP A 148 -7.81 -6.83 41.42
N GLU A 149 -7.08 -5.91 40.78
CA GLU A 149 -7.66 -4.95 39.82
C GLU A 149 -8.22 -5.68 38.58
N LEU A 150 -7.46 -6.66 38.05
CA LEU A 150 -7.91 -7.46 36.90
C LEU A 150 -9.15 -8.29 37.22
N GLU A 151 -9.20 -8.95 38.38
CA GLU A 151 -10.36 -9.71 38.86
C GLU A 151 -11.61 -8.83 38.94
N SER A 152 -11.47 -7.66 39.56
CA SER A 152 -12.56 -6.69 39.70
C SER A 152 -13.04 -6.18 38.35
N PHE A 153 -12.12 -5.84 37.44
CA PHE A 153 -12.44 -5.34 36.10
C PHE A 153 -13.17 -6.38 35.25
N VAL A 154 -12.66 -7.62 35.23
CA VAL A 154 -13.20 -8.72 34.43
C VAL A 154 -14.57 -9.17 34.96
N TRP A 155 -14.76 -9.19 36.28
CA TRP A 155 -16.08 -9.42 36.86
C TRP A 155 -17.07 -8.33 36.44
N GLN A 156 -16.69 -7.05 36.52
CA GLN A 156 -17.59 -5.94 36.15
C GLN A 156 -17.92 -5.89 34.65
N LYS A 157 -16.97 -6.19 33.77
CA LYS A 157 -17.16 -6.08 32.32
C LYS A 157 -17.72 -7.35 31.67
N LEU A 158 -17.30 -8.51 32.15
CA LEU A 158 -17.58 -9.81 31.50
C LEU A 158 -18.37 -10.77 32.41
N GLY A 159 -18.53 -10.44 33.70
CA GLY A 159 -19.17 -11.32 34.68
C GLY A 159 -18.37 -12.58 35.00
N TRP A 160 -17.08 -12.64 34.65
CA TRP A 160 -16.30 -13.85 34.91
C TRP A 160 -15.90 -13.93 36.37
N ASP A 161 -16.12 -15.11 36.94
CA ASP A 161 -15.63 -15.42 38.27
C ASP A 161 -14.10 -15.66 38.27
N LYS A 162 -13.52 -15.66 39.47
CA LYS A 162 -12.09 -15.88 39.67
C LYS A 162 -11.59 -17.18 39.02
N LYS A 163 -12.42 -18.23 38.99
CA LYS A 163 -12.06 -19.54 38.41
C LYS A 163 -11.94 -19.49 36.89
N GLN A 164 -12.84 -18.77 36.23
CA GLN A 164 -12.78 -18.53 34.78
C GLN A 164 -11.54 -17.70 34.43
N LEU A 165 -11.25 -16.65 35.21
CA LEU A 165 -10.06 -15.85 35.02
C LEU A 165 -8.78 -16.68 35.20
N GLU A 166 -8.66 -17.42 36.31
CA GLU A 166 -7.51 -18.28 36.58
C GLU A 166 -7.30 -19.33 35.48
N LYS A 167 -8.37 -19.91 34.94
CA LYS A 167 -8.28 -20.86 33.83
C LYS A 167 -7.64 -20.24 32.58
N VAL A 168 -8.02 -19.01 32.25
CA VAL A 168 -7.45 -18.27 31.10
C VAL A 168 -6.00 -17.86 31.37
N VAL A 169 -5.74 -17.30 32.55
CA VAL A 169 -4.41 -16.84 32.98
C VAL A 169 -3.43 -18.01 33.05
N ILE A 170 -3.80 -19.14 33.65
CA ILE A 170 -2.94 -20.33 33.80
C ILE A 170 -2.68 -20.99 32.45
N LYS A 171 -3.69 -21.10 31.58
CA LYS A 171 -3.53 -21.63 30.22
C LYS A 171 -2.48 -20.83 29.44
N ARG A 172 -2.42 -19.52 29.67
CA ARG A 172 -1.47 -18.62 29.02
C ARG A 172 -0.11 -18.58 29.74
N LYS A 173 -0.05 -18.62 31.07
CA LYS A 173 1.22 -18.72 31.83
C LYS A 173 2.03 -19.96 31.44
N LYS A 174 1.40 -21.10 31.16
CA LYS A 174 2.09 -22.32 30.67
C LYS A 174 2.68 -22.18 29.27
N LYS A 175 2.24 -21.19 28.47
CA LYS A 175 2.67 -21.00 27.07
C LYS A 175 3.85 -20.03 26.94
N TYR A 176 4.09 -19.16 27.92
CA TYR A 176 5.06 -18.06 27.83
C TYR A 176 6.15 -18.09 28.92
N PHE A 177 6.53 -19.29 29.37
CA PHE A 177 7.63 -19.46 30.32
C PHE A 177 9.03 -19.37 29.67
N LEU A 178 9.11 -19.29 28.35
CA LEU A 178 10.33 -18.90 27.65
C LEU A 178 10.06 -17.58 26.92
N THR A 179 10.54 -16.50 27.52
CA THR A 179 10.73 -15.15 26.96
C THR A 179 9.50 -14.49 26.33
N ASP A 180 9.16 -13.32 26.88
CA ASP A 180 8.28 -12.29 26.32
C ASP A 180 6.80 -12.32 26.74
N PHE A 181 6.50 -11.45 27.71
CA PHE A 181 5.17 -10.94 28.09
C PHE A 181 4.37 -10.31 26.92
N PHE A 182 4.99 -10.16 25.75
CA PHE A 182 4.49 -9.47 24.56
C PHE A 182 3.16 -10.03 24.04
N PHE A 183 2.94 -11.34 24.16
CA PHE A 183 1.77 -12.01 23.58
C PHE A 183 0.55 -12.10 24.48
N PHE A 184 0.68 -11.89 25.79
CA PHE A 184 -0.46 -12.02 26.69
C PHE A 184 -1.49 -10.90 26.46
N PHE A 185 -1.04 -9.71 26.08
CA PHE A 185 -1.87 -8.51 25.97
C PHE A 185 -2.76 -8.50 24.72
N CYS A 186 -2.21 -8.86 23.54
CA CYS A 186 -3.00 -8.90 22.30
C CYS A 186 -4.19 -9.86 22.38
N ASP A 187 -4.00 -11.05 22.93
CA ASP A 187 -5.06 -12.07 22.96
C ASP A 187 -6.10 -11.85 24.08
N VAL A 188 -5.83 -11.02 25.10
CA VAL A 188 -6.89 -10.63 26.07
C VAL A 188 -7.72 -9.52 25.46
N ILE A 189 -7.08 -8.50 24.87
CA ILE A 189 -7.81 -7.37 24.28
C ILE A 189 -8.68 -7.82 23.10
N LEU A 190 -8.19 -8.74 22.25
CA LEU A 190 -8.98 -9.30 21.15
C LEU A 190 -10.17 -10.17 21.60
N TYR A 191 -10.24 -10.52 22.88
CA TYR A 191 -11.36 -11.29 23.45
C TYR A 191 -12.33 -10.40 24.24
N ILE A 192 -11.96 -9.13 24.48
CA ILE A 192 -12.75 -8.16 25.27
C ILE A 192 -13.34 -7.06 24.37
N ILE A 193 -12.78 -6.84 23.17
CA ILE A 193 -13.39 -6.06 22.08
C ILE A 193 -14.15 -7.03 21.17
#